data_AF-A0AA87IJP1-F1
#
_entry.id   AF-A0AA87IJP1-F1
#
_cell.length_a   1.000
_cell.length_b   1.000
_cell.length_c   1.000
_cell.angle_alpha   90.00
_cell.angle_beta   90.00
_cell.angle_gamma   90.00
#
_symmetry.space_group_name_H-M   'P 1'
#
loop_
_entity.id
_entity.type
_entity.pdbx_description
1 polymer ?
#
loop_
_entity_poly.entity_id
_entity_poly.type
_entity_poly.pdbx_seq_one_letter_code
_entity_poly.pdbx_strand_id
1 'polypeptide(L)'
;MSFLSGCNDFNADSSKSERDQQVLDNVWAFVEGTEMPKDEEWKKAWLNGEIEETEVTENITSYVDTAKKYHGQTVLLITPTFEAELVAYPRILVDPETREVIGYMPGE
;
A
#
# COMPACT_ATOMS: atom_id res chain seq x y z
N MET A 1 26.58 27.32 8.52
CA MET A 1 26.45 25.86 8.72
C MET A 1 25.83 25.64 10.07
N SER A 2 24.73 24.88 10.10
CA SER A 2 24.47 23.83 11.11
C SER A 2 22.98 23.63 11.35
N PHE A 3 22.55 22.43 10.92
CA PHE A 3 21.44 21.60 11.37
C PHE A 3 20.03 22.09 11.07
N LEU A 4 19.60 21.74 9.85
CA LEU A 4 18.20 21.51 9.50
C LEU A 4 17.60 20.54 10.52
N SER A 5 16.60 21.02 11.25
CA SER A 5 15.68 20.23 12.04
C SER A 5 14.89 19.31 11.12
N GLY A 6 15.19 18.01 11.15
CA GLY A 6 14.31 16.97 10.62
C GLY A 6 13.54 16.38 11.79
N CYS A 7 12.38 16.96 12.11
CA CYS A 7 11.47 16.36 13.08
C CYS A 7 10.98 15.03 12.53
N ASN A 8 11.33 13.96 13.24
CA ASN A 8 10.74 12.64 13.09
C ASN A 8 9.41 12.66 13.88
N ASP A 9 8.40 13.32 13.32
CA ASP A 9 7.03 13.30 13.84
C ASP A 9 6.25 12.26 13.04
N PHE A 10 6.32 11.01 13.51
CA PHE A 10 5.27 10.01 13.28
C PHE A 10 4.02 10.48 14.06
N ASN A 11 3.31 11.45 13.51
CA ASN A 11 1.99 11.83 13.97
C ASN A 11 0.98 11.18 13.03
N ALA A 12 0.30 10.14 13.54
CA ALA A 12 -0.91 9.59 12.98
C ALA A 12 -2.02 10.65 13.05
N ASP A 13 -1.98 11.62 12.13
CA ASP A 13 -3.07 12.57 11.94
C ASP A 13 -4.19 11.84 11.20
N SER A 14 -5.35 11.71 11.86
CA SER A 14 -6.53 10.98 11.39
C SER A 14 -7.27 11.69 10.25
N SER A 15 -6.54 12.42 9.42
CA SER A 15 -7.01 13.04 8.18
C SER A 15 -6.12 12.51 7.06
N LYS A 16 -6.51 11.37 6.43
CA LYS A 16 -5.79 10.86 5.26
C LYS A 16 -5.61 12.00 4.25
N SER A 17 -4.38 12.21 3.78
CA SER A 17 -4.14 13.28 2.81
C SER A 17 -4.87 12.98 1.50
N GLU A 18 -5.17 13.99 0.69
CA GLU A 18 -5.77 13.77 -0.64
C GLU A 18 -4.93 12.81 -1.50
N ARG A 19 -3.61 12.78 -1.28
CA ARG A 19 -2.70 11.83 -1.93
C ARG A 19 -2.93 10.40 -1.45
N ASP A 20 -3.06 10.20 -0.14
CA ASP A 20 -3.31 8.87 0.43
C ASP A 20 -4.66 8.34 -0.02
N GLN A 21 -5.68 9.20 -0.06
CA GLN A 21 -6.99 8.82 -0.57
C GLN A 21 -6.91 8.36 -2.03
N GLN A 22 -6.19 9.09 -2.88
CA GLN A 22 -5.99 8.69 -4.28
C GLN A 22 -5.26 7.35 -4.42
N VAL A 23 -4.27 7.07 -3.58
CA VAL A 23 -3.58 5.77 -3.55
C VAL A 23 -4.59 4.66 -3.25
N LEU A 24 -5.43 4.83 -2.23
CA LEU A 24 -6.40 3.83 -1.82
C LEU A 24 -7.51 3.63 -2.85
N ASP A 25 -7.94 4.69 -3.53
CA ASP A 25 -8.89 4.59 -4.65
C ASP A 25 -8.28 3.81 -5.83
N ASN A 26 -7.01 4.06 -6.18
CA ASN A 26 -6.31 3.31 -7.22
C ASN A 26 -6.14 1.82 -6.85
N VAL A 27 -5.85 1.54 -5.58
CA VAL A 27 -5.77 0.17 -5.04
C VAL A 27 -7.12 -0.52 -5.13
N TRP A 28 -8.19 0.15 -4.70
CA TRP A 28 -9.54 -0.40 -4.80
C TRP A 28 -9.93 -0.68 -6.25
N ALA A 29 -9.65 0.23 -7.18
CA ALA A 29 -9.90 0.03 -8.61
C ALA A 29 -9.13 -1.19 -9.17
N PHE A 30 -7.91 -1.45 -8.69
CA PHE A 30 -7.18 -2.67 -9.02
C PHE A 30 -7.88 -3.91 -8.46
N VAL A 31 -8.25 -3.91 -7.17
CA VAL A 31 -8.94 -5.03 -6.50
C VAL A 31 -10.27 -5.34 -7.19
N GLU A 32 -11.02 -4.33 -7.62
CA GLU A 32 -12.26 -4.49 -8.40
C GLU A 32 -12.04 -5.22 -9.73
N GLY A 33 -10.83 -5.13 -10.30
CA GLY A 33 -10.42 -5.87 -11.49
C GLY A 33 -10.02 -7.33 -11.24
N THR A 34 -9.91 -7.75 -9.98
CA THR A 34 -9.48 -9.12 -9.60
C THR A 34 -10.66 -10.03 -9.23
N GLU A 35 -10.34 -11.29 -8.86
CA GLU A 35 -11.29 -12.28 -8.34
C GLU A 35 -11.53 -12.17 -6.82
N MET A 36 -10.94 -11.16 -6.15
CA MET A 36 -11.14 -10.93 -4.71
C MET A 36 -12.60 -10.54 -4.40
N PRO A 37 -13.07 -10.73 -3.15
CA PRO A 37 -14.39 -10.29 -2.72
C PRO A 37 -14.54 -8.76 -2.86
N LYS A 38 -15.76 -8.33 -3.17
CA LYS A 38 -16.08 -6.93 -3.52
C LYS A 38 -17.27 -6.38 -2.74
N ASP A 39 -17.64 -7.06 -1.66
CA ASP A 39 -18.69 -6.59 -0.77
C ASP A 39 -18.25 -5.30 -0.02
N GLU A 40 -19.20 -4.69 0.68
CA GLU A 40 -18.97 -3.42 1.35
C GLU A 40 -17.89 -3.48 2.44
N GLU A 41 -17.69 -4.64 3.08
CA GLU A 41 -16.65 -4.82 4.08
C GLU A 41 -15.27 -4.75 3.42
N TRP A 42 -15.09 -5.49 2.31
CA TRP A 42 -13.86 -5.46 1.52
C TRP A 42 -13.56 -4.09 0.95
N LYS A 43 -14.57 -3.42 0.38
CA LYS A 43 -14.40 -2.04 -0.12
C LYS A 43 -13.94 -1.10 0.98
N LYS A 44 -14.59 -1.16 2.16
CA LYS A 44 -14.19 -0.33 3.31
C LYS A 44 -12.80 -0.69 3.79
N ALA A 45 -12.43 -1.96 3.81
CA ALA A 45 -11.12 -2.41 4.29
C ALA A 45 -9.98 -1.85 3.42
N TRP A 46 -10.15 -1.86 2.09
CA TRP A 46 -9.18 -1.27 1.17
C TRP A 46 -9.14 0.26 1.25
N LEU A 47 -10.29 0.93 1.26
CA LEU A 47 -10.34 2.39 1.37
C LEU A 47 -9.90 2.92 2.74
N ASN A 48 -9.94 2.09 3.78
CA ASN A 48 -9.41 2.39 5.11
C ASN A 48 -8.05 1.75 5.38
N GLY A 49 -7.45 1.10 4.38
CA GLY A 49 -6.17 0.39 4.52
C GLY A 49 -5.04 1.26 5.05
N GLU A 50 -4.08 0.58 5.67
CA GLU A 50 -2.81 1.14 6.11
C GLU A 50 -1.87 1.32 4.93
N ILE A 51 -1.16 2.45 4.91
CA ILE A 51 -0.17 2.79 3.91
C ILE A 51 1.19 2.84 4.61
N GLU A 52 2.10 1.96 4.22
CA GLU A 52 3.46 1.89 4.76
C GLU A 52 4.48 2.14 3.64
N GLU A 53 5.55 2.87 3.92
CA GLU A 53 6.69 2.96 2.99
C GLU A 53 7.61 1.75 3.20
N THR A 54 7.95 1.03 2.13
CA THR A 54 8.82 -0.14 2.19
C THR A 54 9.83 -0.15 1.05
N GLU A 55 11.05 -0.63 1.32
CA GLU A 55 12.04 -0.84 0.27
C GLU A 55 11.80 -2.17 -0.44
N VAL A 56 11.79 -2.15 -1.77
CA VAL A 56 11.64 -3.37 -2.57
C VAL A 56 12.93 -4.19 -2.52
N THR A 57 12.92 -5.23 -1.68
CA THR A 57 14.03 -6.19 -1.54
C THR A 57 13.88 -7.38 -2.50
N GLU A 58 14.92 -8.21 -2.63
CA GLU A 58 14.90 -9.44 -3.43
C GLU A 58 13.69 -10.34 -3.10
N ASN A 59 13.30 -10.43 -1.83
CA ASN A 59 12.13 -11.18 -1.40
C ASN A 59 10.84 -10.67 -2.07
N ILE A 60 10.63 -9.35 -2.07
CA ILE A 60 9.45 -8.73 -2.71
C ILE A 60 9.48 -8.94 -4.23
N THR A 61 10.65 -8.78 -4.85
CA THR A 61 10.80 -9.01 -6.30
C THR A 61 10.58 -10.45 -6.74
N SER A 62 10.66 -11.41 -5.82
CA SER A 62 10.39 -12.82 -6.10
C SER A 62 8.89 -13.10 -6.26
N TYR A 63 8.02 -12.27 -5.66
CA TYR A 63 6.57 -12.42 -5.76
C TYR A 63 5.97 -11.69 -6.97
N VAL A 64 6.65 -10.69 -7.51
CA VAL A 64 6.10 -9.82 -8.56
C VAL A 64 7.16 -9.44 -9.59
N ASP A 65 7.00 -9.88 -10.84
CA ASP A 65 7.93 -9.56 -11.93
C ASP A 65 8.05 -8.04 -12.19
N THR A 66 6.95 -7.30 -12.05
CA THR A 66 6.94 -5.83 -12.18
C THR A 66 7.64 -5.13 -11.02
N ALA A 67 7.87 -5.78 -9.87
CA ALA A 67 8.64 -5.21 -8.76
C ALA A 67 10.16 -5.25 -9.00
N LYS A 68 10.67 -6.09 -9.92
CA LYS A 68 12.12 -6.14 -10.23
C LYS A 68 12.69 -4.81 -10.69
N LYS A 69 11.92 -4.02 -11.44
CA LYS A 69 12.35 -2.67 -11.87
C LYS A 69 12.44 -1.68 -10.69
N TYR A 70 11.75 -1.98 -9.59
CA TYR A 70 11.73 -1.21 -8.36
C TYR A 70 12.73 -1.71 -7.31
N HIS A 71 13.53 -2.74 -7.60
CA HIS A 71 14.49 -3.28 -6.63
C HIS A 71 15.40 -2.19 -6.06
N GLY A 72 15.48 -2.10 -4.73
CA GLY A 72 16.21 -1.07 -4.00
C GLY A 72 15.55 0.32 -4.00
N GLN A 73 14.30 0.43 -4.43
CA GLN A 73 13.51 1.66 -4.37
C GLN A 73 12.45 1.56 -3.28
N THR A 74 12.10 2.71 -2.70
CA THR A 74 10.98 2.82 -1.76
C THR A 74 9.66 2.86 -2.52
N VAL A 75 8.72 2.02 -2.13
CA VAL A 75 7.36 1.96 -2.64
C VAL A 75 6.35 2.02 -1.50
N LEU A 76 5.08 2.25 -1.82
CA LEU A 76 4.00 2.19 -0.85
C LEU A 76 3.46 0.75 -0.79
N LEU A 77 3.33 0.22 0.42
CA LEU A 77 2.70 -1.05 0.73
C LEU A 77 1.34 -0.79 1.37
N ILE A 78 0.30 -1.37 0.78
CA ILE A 78 -1.07 -1.15 1.18
C ILE A 78 -1.63 -2.44 1.78
N THR A 79 -2.01 -2.34 3.05
CA THR A 79 -2.56 -3.45 3.83
C THR A 79 -4.03 -3.13 4.12
N PRO A 80 -5.00 -3.96 3.68
CA PRO A 80 -6.41 -3.70 3.98
C PRO A 80 -6.68 -3.86 5.48
N THR A 81 -7.55 -3.01 6.01
CA THR A 81 -7.88 -3.00 7.45
C THR A 81 -9.30 -3.51 7.66
N PHE A 82 -9.44 -4.74 8.16
CA PHE A 82 -10.73 -5.34 8.48
C PHE A 82 -11.08 -5.15 9.96
N GLU A 83 -12.37 -5.03 10.27
CA GLU A 83 -12.85 -4.99 11.67
C GLU A 83 -12.70 -6.37 12.35
N ALA A 84 -12.79 -7.45 11.56
CA ALA A 84 -12.48 -8.80 11.99
C ALA A 84 -11.02 -9.16 11.62
N GLU A 85 -10.34 -9.93 12.47
CA GLU A 85 -9.07 -10.56 12.09
C GLU A 85 -9.32 -11.58 10.97
N LEU A 86 -9.12 -11.15 9.73
CA LEU A 86 -9.09 -12.05 8.58
C LEU A 86 -7.69 -12.64 8.43
N VAL A 87 -7.63 -13.95 8.21
CA VAL A 87 -6.41 -14.69 7.90
C VAL A 87 -6.18 -14.67 6.40
N ALA A 88 -5.05 -14.11 5.97
CA ALA A 88 -4.57 -14.02 4.58
C ALA A 88 -5.37 -13.11 3.62
N TYR A 89 -4.92 -11.86 3.50
CA TYR A 89 -5.26 -10.96 2.40
C TYR A 89 -3.98 -10.45 1.71
N PRO A 90 -3.99 -10.21 0.39
CA PRO A 90 -2.81 -9.71 -0.29
C PRO A 90 -2.45 -8.31 0.20
N ARG A 91 -1.19 -7.95 0.04
CA ARG A 91 -0.70 -6.57 0.26
C ARG A 91 -0.34 -5.97 -1.08
N ILE A 92 -0.83 -4.77 -1.39
CA ILE A 92 -0.67 -4.16 -2.71
C ILE A 92 0.53 -3.23 -2.70
N LEU A 93 1.35 -3.27 -3.74
CA LEU A 93 2.49 -2.40 -3.94
C LEU A 93 2.08 -1.27 -4.88
N VAL A 94 2.38 -0.04 -4.50
CA VAL A 94 2.05 1.19 -5.25
C VAL A 94 3.29 2.05 -5.42
N ASP A 95 3.48 2.58 -6.63
CA ASP A 95 4.54 3.54 -6.93
C ASP A 95 4.21 4.90 -6.29
N PRO A 96 5.06 5.48 -5.43
CA PRO A 96 4.74 6.67 -4.66
C PRO A 96 4.64 7.94 -5.52
N GLU A 97 5.29 7.98 -6.69
CA GLU A 97 5.28 9.15 -7.57
C GLU A 97 4.03 9.18 -8.46
N THR A 98 3.75 8.06 -9.11
CA THR A 98 2.64 7.88 -10.05
C THR A 98 1.34 7.49 -9.37
N ARG A 99 1.42 6.92 -8.16
CA ARG A 99 0.30 6.30 -7.41
C ARG A 99 -0.31 5.11 -8.13
N GLU A 100 0.40 4.51 -9.09
CA GLU A 100 -0.05 3.35 -9.84
C GLU A 100 0.24 2.06 -9.08
N VAL A 101 -0.68 1.08 -9.17
CA VAL A 101 -0.45 -0.26 -8.63
C VAL A 101 0.62 -0.96 -9.47
N ILE A 102 1.69 -1.37 -8.81
CA ILE A 102 2.86 -2.01 -9.45
C ILE A 102 2.95 -3.49 -9.17
N GLY A 103 2.16 -4.01 -8.24
CA GLY A 103 2.18 -5.41 -7.86
C GLY A 103 1.37 -5.72 -6.61
N TYR A 104 1.39 -6.98 -6.20
CA TYR A 104 0.85 -7.41 -4.92
C TYR A 104 1.62 -8.62 -4.38
N MET A 105 1.74 -8.71 -3.07
CA MET A 105 2.26 -9.87 -2.36
C MET A 105 1.09 -10.70 -1.83
N PRO A 106 1.20 -12.05 -1.83
CA PRO A 106 0.20 -12.88 -1.16
C PRO A 106 0.15 -12.55 0.35
N GLY A 107 -1.03 -12.72 0.95
CA GLY A 107 -1.20 -12.60 2.39
C GLY A 107 -0.58 -13.78 3.13
N GLU A 108 0.06 -13.50 4.27
CA GLU A 108 0.55 -14.51 5.21
C GLU A 108 -0.52 -14.93 6.22
#